data_AF-A0A397SEN3-F1
#
_entry.id   AF-A0A397SEN3-F1
#
_cell.length_a   1.000
_cell.length_b   1.000
_cell.length_c   1.000
_cell.angle_alpha   90.00
_cell.angle_beta   90.00
_cell.angle_gamma   90.00
#
_symmetry.space_group_name_H-M   'P 1'
#
loop_
_entity.id
_entity.type
_entity.pdbx_description
1 polymer ?
#
loop_
_entity_poly.entity_id
_entity_poly.type
_entity_poly.pdbx_seq_one_letter_code
_entity_poly.pdbx_strand_id
1 'polypeptide(L)'
;MVAELKQKIDNLEGSLWQVEEENTLLREYNGIFGVETDKLYEENKALQERSKKRLKSKERSLDKANDIAARFKMKHILKGQIPDEYVLDYDKTFVKQSDKIYKKLIPKLKKLISGHYNLSVTQLSNWLRLIHKHKRDRIRK
;
A
#
# COMPACT_ATOMS: atom_id res chain seq x y z
N MET A 1 72.64 33.49 19.73
CA MET A 1 71.55 33.41 20.72
C MET A 1 70.36 34.33 20.41
N VAL A 2 70.45 35.67 20.53
CA VAL A 2 69.27 36.55 20.30
C VAL A 2 68.75 36.52 18.86
N ALA A 3 69.63 36.53 17.86
CA ALA A 3 69.23 36.49 16.44
C ALA A 3 68.55 35.16 16.04
N GLU A 4 69.06 34.03 16.55
CA GLU A 4 68.49 32.70 16.30
C GLU A 4 67.10 32.55 16.95
N LEU A 5 66.89 33.18 18.12
CA LEU A 5 65.59 33.20 18.77
C LEU A 5 64.58 34.02 17.98
N LYS A 6 64.98 35.17 17.42
CA LYS A 6 64.11 35.98 16.55
C LYS A 6 63.67 35.22 15.30
N GLN A 7 64.60 34.60 14.60
CA GLN A 7 64.28 33.80 13.40
C GLN A 7 63.32 32.64 13.72
N LYS A 8 63.46 32.00 14.89
CA LYS A 8 62.54 30.96 15.33
C LYS A 8 61.14 31.50 15.63
N ILE A 9 61.04 32.69 16.23
CA ILE A 9 59.76 33.36 16.50
C ILE A 9 59.05 33.64 15.16
N ASP A 10 59.73 34.28 14.21
CA ASP A 10 59.14 34.63 12.91
C ASP A 10 58.64 33.37 12.15
N ASN A 11 59.40 32.28 12.19
CA ASN A 11 59.01 31.01 11.57
C ASN A 11 57.79 30.37 12.25
N LEU A 12 57.71 30.44 13.59
CA LEU A 12 56.59 29.90 14.36
C LEU A 12 55.33 30.74 14.14
N GLU A 13 55.44 32.07 14.05
CA GLU A 13 54.33 32.96 13.74
C GLU A 13 53.74 32.69 12.35
N GLY A 14 54.61 32.49 11.34
CA GLY A 14 54.16 32.12 10.00
C GLY A 14 53.43 30.77 9.95
N SER A 15 53.93 29.79 10.71
CA SER A 15 53.30 28.46 10.81
C SER A 15 51.97 28.52 11.56
N LEU A 16 51.88 29.33 12.63
CA LEU A 16 50.65 29.54 13.38
C LEU A 16 49.56 30.15 12.49
N TRP A 17 49.91 31.17 11.69
CA TRP A 17 48.98 31.82 10.77
C TRP A 17 48.42 30.84 9.73
N GLN A 18 49.25 29.96 9.15
CA GLN A 18 48.78 28.93 8.23
C GLN A 18 47.79 27.95 8.90
N VAL A 19 48.11 27.52 10.13
CA VAL A 19 47.23 26.62 10.90
C VAL A 19 45.91 27.30 11.26
N GLU A 20 45.90 28.61 11.53
CA GLU A 20 44.67 29.38 11.78
C GLU A 20 43.79 29.48 10.53
N GLU A 21 44.40 29.68 9.36
CA GLU A 21 43.68 29.72 8.08
C GLU A 21 43.10 28.35 7.72
N GLU A 22 43.87 27.27 7.85
CA GLU A 22 43.40 25.90 7.65
C GLU A 22 42.24 25.53 8.59
N ASN A 23 42.31 25.91 9.86
CA ASN A 23 41.22 25.68 10.81
C ASN A 23 39.96 26.47 10.46
N THR A 24 40.11 27.66 9.89
CA THR A 24 38.97 28.47 9.43
C THR A 24 38.27 27.75 8.27
N LEU A 25 39.02 27.28 7.27
CA LEU A 25 38.48 26.51 6.16
C LEU A 25 37.81 25.21 6.61
N LEU A 26 38.39 24.50 7.57
CA LEU A 26 37.79 23.28 8.13
C LEU A 26 36.47 23.55 8.85
N ARG A 27 36.35 24.68 9.56
CA ARG A 27 35.07 25.08 10.18
C ARG A 27 34.00 25.36 9.15
N GLU A 28 34.33 26.05 8.07
CA GLU A 28 33.40 26.31 6.97
C GLU A 28 32.95 25.02 6.31
N TYR A 29 33.89 24.13 6.00
CA TYR A 29 33.59 22.82 5.41
C TYR A 29 32.69 22.00 6.33
N ASN A 30 33.02 21.88 7.61
CA ASN A 30 32.18 21.16 8.58
C ASN A 30 30.77 21.76 8.66
N GLY A 31 30.63 23.08 8.54
CA GLY A 31 29.33 23.75 8.45
C GLY A 31 28.53 23.32 7.22
N ILE A 32 29.14 23.33 6.04
CA ILE A 32 28.51 22.90 4.77
C ILE A 32 28.07 21.44 4.85
N PHE A 33 28.96 20.57 5.34
CA PHE A 33 28.66 19.14 5.46
C PHE A 33 27.54 18.88 6.45
N GLY A 34 27.51 19.57 7.59
CA GLY A 34 26.40 19.48 8.55
C GLY A 34 25.06 19.78 7.88
N VAL A 35 24.95 20.93 7.20
CA VAL A 35 23.71 21.34 6.52
C VAL A 35 23.27 20.33 5.46
N GLU A 36 24.20 19.85 4.62
CA GLU A 36 23.86 18.89 3.58
C GLU A 36 23.45 17.53 4.17
N THR A 37 24.07 17.09 5.27
CA THR A 37 23.67 15.84 5.95
C THR A 37 22.26 15.91 6.52
N ASP A 38 21.88 17.02 7.15
CA ASP A 38 20.53 17.22 7.68
C ASP A 38 19.49 17.24 6.56
N LYS A 39 19.79 17.93 5.47
CA LYS A 39 18.92 17.99 4.28
C LYS A 39 18.71 16.61 3.66
N LEU A 40 19.79 15.84 3.47
CA LEU A 40 19.71 14.48 2.94
C LEU A 40 18.93 13.54 3.87
N TYR A 41 19.02 13.72 5.18
CA TYR A 41 18.25 12.94 6.15
C TYR A 41 16.74 13.18 5.96
N GLU A 42 16.31 14.44 5.92
CA GLU A 42 14.90 14.77 5.74
C GLU A 42 14.37 14.38 4.34
N GLU A 43 15.19 14.50 3.28
CA GLU A 43 14.81 14.03 1.95
C GLU A 43 14.61 12.52 1.90
N ASN A 44 15.53 11.74 2.50
CA ASN A 44 15.40 10.29 2.57
C ASN A 44 14.14 9.86 3.33
N LYS A 45 13.83 10.54 4.43
CA LYS A 45 12.60 10.32 5.21
C LYS A 45 11.35 10.64 4.38
N ALA A 46 11.34 11.74 3.63
CA ALA A 46 10.25 12.09 2.73
C ALA A 46 10.06 11.05 1.61
N LEU A 47 11.16 10.55 1.03
CA LEU A 47 11.15 9.51 0.00
C LEU A 47 10.59 8.19 0.52
N GLN A 48 10.97 7.78 1.74
CA GLN A 48 10.40 6.59 2.38
C GLN A 48 8.88 6.73 2.60
N GLU A 49 8.39 7.89 3.02
CA GLU A 49 6.95 8.09 3.18
C GLU A 49 6.21 8.10 1.84
N ARG A 50 6.82 8.68 0.80
CA ARG A 50 6.25 8.66 -0.55
C ARG A 50 6.18 7.22 -1.11
N SER A 51 7.21 6.41 -0.89
CA SER A 51 7.23 5.01 -1.35
C SER A 51 6.17 4.17 -0.64
N LYS A 52 6.03 4.30 0.68
CA LYS A 52 4.95 3.65 1.47
C LYS A 52 3.56 4.04 0.97
N LYS A 53 3.32 5.33 0.69
CA LYS A 53 2.05 5.81 0.13
C LYS A 53 1.76 5.19 -1.24
N ARG A 54 2.76 5.13 -2.14
CA ARG A 54 2.63 4.51 -3.46
C ARG A 54 2.31 3.02 -3.36
N LEU A 55 2.99 2.28 -2.49
CA LEU A 55 2.70 0.85 -2.25
C LEU A 55 1.25 0.63 -1.79
N LYS A 56 0.79 1.39 -0.79
CA LYS A 56 -0.61 1.31 -0.31
C LYS A 56 -1.61 1.61 -1.43
N SER A 57 -1.32 2.58 -2.30
CA SER A 57 -2.21 2.91 -3.43
C SER A 57 -2.24 1.79 -4.48
N LYS A 58 -1.09 1.18 -4.78
CA LYS A 58 -0.98 0.06 -5.71
C LYS A 58 -1.70 -1.17 -5.16
N GLU A 59 -1.54 -1.48 -3.87
CA GLU A 59 -2.25 -2.57 -3.20
C GLU A 59 -3.77 -2.38 -3.26
N ARG A 60 -4.29 -1.18 -2.95
CA ARG A 60 -5.71 -0.86 -3.11
C ARG A 60 -6.20 -1.02 -4.55
N SER A 61 -5.38 -0.64 -5.53
CA SER A 61 -5.74 -0.81 -6.95
C SER A 61 -5.81 -2.28 -7.37
N LEU A 62 -4.88 -3.10 -6.87
CA LEU A 62 -4.82 -4.54 -7.12
C LEU A 62 -6.00 -5.25 -6.46
N ASP A 63 -6.32 -4.89 -5.21
CA ASP A 63 -7.48 -5.41 -4.49
C ASP A 63 -8.79 -5.08 -5.22
N LYS A 64 -8.93 -3.85 -5.73
CA LYS A 64 -10.09 -3.45 -6.54
C LYS A 64 -10.20 -4.23 -7.85
N ALA A 65 -9.08 -4.47 -8.54
CA ALA A 65 -9.06 -5.28 -9.77
C ALA A 65 -9.45 -6.74 -9.47
N ASN A 66 -8.92 -7.30 -8.38
CA ASN A 66 -9.25 -8.65 -7.91
C ASN A 66 -10.73 -8.77 -7.50
N ASP A 67 -11.31 -7.78 -6.82
CA ASP A 67 -12.75 -7.73 -6.49
C ASP A 67 -13.61 -7.76 -7.75
N ILE A 68 -13.27 -6.97 -8.77
CA ILE A 68 -14.00 -6.94 -10.06
C ILE A 68 -13.93 -8.30 -10.75
N ALA A 69 -12.74 -8.89 -10.84
CA ALA A 69 -12.54 -10.20 -11.47
C ALA A 69 -13.27 -11.32 -10.72
N ALA A 70 -13.23 -11.30 -9.39
CA ALA A 70 -13.95 -12.25 -8.53
C ALA A 70 -15.48 -12.14 -8.70
N ARG A 71 -16.03 -10.92 -8.77
CA ARG A 71 -17.46 -10.68 -9.05
C ARG A 71 -17.86 -11.21 -10.43
N PHE A 72 -17.02 -11.01 -11.45
CA PHE A 72 -17.28 -11.52 -12.79
C PHE A 72 -17.31 -13.06 -12.81
N LYS A 73 -16.32 -13.70 -12.18
CA LYS A 73 -16.27 -15.17 -12.05
C LYS A 73 -17.50 -15.70 -11.32
N MET A 74 -17.90 -15.07 -10.23
CA MET A 74 -19.10 -15.45 -9.48
C MET A 74 -20.37 -15.34 -10.31
N LYS A 75 -20.54 -14.23 -11.05
CA LYS A 75 -21.68 -14.05 -11.96
C LYS A 75 -21.72 -15.14 -13.05
N HIS A 76 -20.56 -15.55 -13.56
CA HIS A 76 -20.45 -16.63 -14.53
C HIS A 76 -20.85 -17.99 -13.92
N ILE A 77 -20.36 -18.32 -12.72
CA ILE A 77 -20.74 -19.55 -12.00
C ILE A 77 -22.25 -19.61 -11.76
N LEU A 78 -22.85 -18.51 -11.30
CA LEU A 78 -24.29 -18.39 -11.06
C LEU A 78 -25.16 -18.52 -12.31
N LYS A 79 -24.61 -18.31 -13.50
CA LYS A 79 -25.36 -18.39 -14.76
C LYS A 79 -25.44 -19.81 -15.34
N GLY A 80 -24.49 -20.70 -15.04
CA GLY A 80 -24.43 -21.98 -15.75
C GLY A 80 -23.70 -23.12 -15.05
N GLN A 81 -23.12 -22.92 -13.86
CA GLN A 81 -22.43 -23.99 -13.11
C GLN A 81 -23.13 -24.34 -11.80
N ILE A 82 -24.21 -23.64 -11.48
CA ILE A 82 -24.98 -23.86 -10.26
C ILE A 82 -26.20 -24.71 -10.63
N PRO A 83 -26.33 -25.92 -10.05
CA PRO A 83 -27.52 -26.75 -10.24
C PRO A 83 -28.81 -26.02 -9.88
N ASP A 84 -29.91 -26.39 -10.55
CA ASP A 84 -31.24 -25.78 -10.35
C ASP A 84 -31.70 -25.82 -8.89
N GLU A 85 -31.30 -26.85 -8.15
CA GLU A 85 -31.56 -26.97 -6.71
C GLU A 85 -31.05 -25.78 -5.88
N TYR A 86 -30.03 -25.04 -6.34
CA TYR A 86 -29.49 -23.86 -5.66
C TYR A 86 -29.92 -22.53 -6.28
N VAL A 87 -30.80 -22.54 -7.28
CA VAL A 87 -31.35 -21.32 -7.87
C VAL A 87 -32.09 -20.52 -6.80
N LEU A 88 -31.86 -19.20 -6.84
CA LEU A 88 -32.52 -18.24 -5.97
C LEU A 88 -33.94 -17.98 -6.44
N ASP A 89 -34.87 -17.99 -5.50
CA ASP A 89 -36.27 -17.63 -5.72
C ASP A 89 -36.37 -16.10 -5.73
N TYR A 90 -36.80 -15.50 -6.84
CA TYR A 90 -36.90 -14.04 -6.99
C TYR A 90 -38.24 -13.46 -6.50
N ASP A 91 -39.25 -14.31 -6.26
CA ASP A 91 -40.52 -13.89 -5.69
C ASP A 91 -40.38 -13.63 -4.18
N LYS A 92 -39.55 -14.45 -3.53
CA LYS A 92 -39.18 -14.30 -2.12
C LYS A 92 -38.07 -13.26 -1.91
N THR A 93 -38.02 -12.68 -0.70
CA THR A 93 -36.89 -11.83 -0.30
C THR A 93 -35.63 -12.69 -0.07
N PHE A 94 -34.45 -12.06 -0.18
CA PHE A 94 -33.18 -12.72 0.13
C PHE A 94 -33.16 -13.32 1.55
N VAL A 95 -33.72 -12.58 2.51
CA VAL A 95 -33.79 -12.99 3.92
C VAL A 95 -34.67 -14.23 4.11
N LYS A 96 -35.82 -14.33 3.42
CA LYS A 96 -36.73 -15.48 3.52
C LYS A 96 -36.12 -16.80 3.06
N GLN A 97 -35.00 -16.77 2.34
CA GLN A 97 -34.29 -17.96 1.85
C GLN A 97 -32.83 -18.01 2.33
N SER A 98 -32.47 -17.21 3.35
CA SER A 98 -31.11 -17.10 3.87
C SER A 98 -30.53 -18.46 4.25
N ASP A 99 -31.32 -19.32 4.89
CA ASP A 99 -30.88 -20.65 5.30
C ASP A 99 -30.34 -21.50 4.14
N LYS A 100 -31.08 -21.55 3.02
CA LYS A 100 -30.64 -22.22 1.80
C LYS A 100 -29.36 -21.57 1.25
N ILE A 101 -29.29 -20.24 1.28
CA ILE A 101 -28.15 -19.49 0.76
C ILE A 101 -26.88 -19.78 1.56
N TYR A 102 -26.93 -19.63 2.89
CA TYR A 102 -25.77 -19.78 3.75
C TYR A 102 -25.36 -21.24 3.95
N LYS A 103 -26.31 -22.18 4.05
CA LYS A 103 -26.01 -23.62 4.28
C LYS A 103 -25.59 -24.36 3.01
N LYS A 104 -26.06 -23.93 1.84
CA LYS A 104 -25.87 -24.69 0.59
C LYS A 104 -25.12 -23.90 -0.50
N LEU A 105 -25.65 -22.74 -0.89
CA LEU A 105 -25.14 -21.98 -2.04
C LEU A 105 -23.76 -21.36 -1.80
N ILE A 106 -23.56 -20.71 -0.65
CA ILE A 106 -22.27 -20.06 -0.31
C ILE A 106 -21.13 -21.08 -0.20
N PRO A 107 -21.26 -22.22 0.50
CA PRO A 107 -20.22 -23.24 0.52
C PRO A 107 -19.84 -23.74 -0.87
N LYS A 108 -20.83 -23.97 -1.75
CA LYS A 108 -20.59 -24.39 -3.13
C LYS A 108 -19.83 -23.33 -3.93
N LEU A 109 -20.25 -22.06 -3.84
CA LEU A 109 -19.58 -20.94 -4.49
C LEU A 109 -18.15 -20.77 -3.99
N LYS A 110 -17.93 -20.86 -2.67
CA LYS A 110 -16.60 -20.78 -2.07
C LYS A 110 -15.68 -21.87 -2.62
N LYS A 111 -16.15 -23.11 -2.73
CA LYS A 111 -15.39 -24.23 -3.31
C LYS A 111 -15.07 -24.05 -4.80
N LEU A 112 -15.98 -23.46 -5.58
CA LEU A 112 -15.75 -23.22 -7.01
C LEU A 112 -14.82 -22.03 -7.28
N ILE A 113 -14.73 -21.08 -6.36
CA ILE A 113 -13.92 -19.86 -6.50
C ILE A 113 -12.56 -19.99 -5.78
N SER A 114 -12.44 -20.89 -4.78
CA SER A 114 -11.25 -21.04 -3.94
C SER A 114 -9.96 -21.37 -4.69
N GLY A 115 -10.04 -21.87 -5.93
CA GLY A 115 -8.86 -22.10 -6.77
C GLY A 115 -8.17 -20.82 -7.27
N HIS A 116 -8.87 -19.68 -7.27
CA HIS A 116 -8.33 -18.42 -7.80
C HIS A 116 -8.47 -17.23 -6.84
N TYR A 117 -9.45 -17.26 -5.92
CA TYR A 117 -9.70 -16.15 -5.01
C TYR A 117 -10.08 -16.66 -3.62
N ASN A 118 -9.48 -16.07 -2.58
CA ASN A 118 -9.84 -16.35 -1.20
C ASN A 118 -10.96 -15.40 -0.73
N LEU A 119 -12.20 -15.73 -1.05
CA LEU A 119 -13.36 -14.91 -0.70
C LEU A 119 -13.96 -15.29 0.67
N SER A 120 -14.31 -14.26 1.45
CA SER A 120 -15.07 -14.44 2.69
C SER A 120 -16.55 -14.74 2.42
N VAL A 121 -17.20 -15.38 3.40
CA VAL A 121 -18.66 -15.63 3.40
C VAL A 121 -19.43 -14.31 3.30
N THR A 122 -18.96 -13.27 3.99
CA THR A 122 -19.59 -11.94 3.98
C THR A 122 -19.55 -11.31 2.59
N GLN A 123 -18.41 -11.33 1.90
CA GLN A 123 -18.28 -10.83 0.53
C GLN A 123 -19.23 -11.55 -0.43
N LEU A 124 -19.24 -12.89 -0.40
CA LEU A 124 -20.11 -13.71 -1.24
C LEU A 124 -21.60 -13.39 -0.98
N SER A 125 -22.01 -13.30 0.28
CA SER A 125 -23.40 -13.03 0.65
C SER A 125 -23.85 -11.62 0.23
N ASN A 126 -22.99 -10.61 0.36
CA ASN A 126 -23.29 -9.25 -0.06
C ASN A 126 -23.46 -9.15 -1.58
N TRP A 127 -22.59 -9.81 -2.35
CA TRP A 127 -22.72 -9.82 -3.81
C TRP A 127 -23.96 -10.59 -4.27
N LEU A 128 -24.28 -11.75 -3.67
CA LEU A 128 -25.51 -12.47 -3.95
C LEU A 128 -26.75 -11.60 -3.70
N ARG A 129 -26.76 -10.85 -2.61
CA ARG A 129 -27.86 -9.96 -2.24
C ARG A 129 -28.08 -8.87 -3.28
N LEU A 130 -27.00 -8.26 -3.79
CA LEU A 130 -27.07 -7.25 -4.85
C LEU A 130 -27.59 -7.84 -6.16
N ILE A 131 -27.10 -9.02 -6.57
CA ILE A 131 -27.54 -9.72 -7.78
C ILE A 131 -29.03 -10.08 -7.68
N HIS A 132 -29.45 -10.61 -6.53
CA HIS A 132 -30.84 -10.98 -6.25
C HIS A 132 -31.76 -9.76 -6.33
N LYS A 133 -31.40 -8.67 -5.63
CA LYS A 133 -32.15 -7.42 -5.66
C LYS A 133 -32.32 -6.90 -7.09
N HIS A 134 -31.22 -6.77 -7.82
CA HIS A 134 -31.24 -6.28 -9.20
C HIS A 134 -32.13 -7.13 -10.13
N LYS A 135 -32.08 -8.46 -10.03
CA LYS A 135 -32.95 -9.35 -10.82
C LYS A 135 -34.42 -9.23 -10.42
N ARG A 136 -34.71 -9.22 -9.12
CA ARG A 136 -36.08 -9.07 -8.59
C ARG A 136 -36.72 -7.74 -8.99
N ASP A 137 -35.96 -6.65 -8.93
CA ASP A 137 -36.43 -5.33 -9.34
C ASP A 137 -36.77 -5.27 -10.84
N ARG A 138 -36.03 -6.02 -11.67
CA ARG A 138 -36.32 -6.15 -13.11
C ARG A 138 -37.55 -7.01 -13.43
N ILE A 139 -37.86 -8.03 -12.61
CA ILE A 139 -39.01 -8.91 -12.81
C ILE A 139 -40.31 -8.22 -12.40
N ARG A 140 -40.24 -7.30 -11.42
CA ARG A 140 -41.39 -6.58 -10.86
C ARG A 140 -41.75 -5.29 -11.60
N LYS A 141 -40.99 -4.95 -12.64
CA LYS A 141 -41.18 -3.76 -13.46
C LYS A 141 -41.81 -4.16 -14.77
#